data_AF-A0A7M7QZ47-F1
#
_entry.id   AF-A0A7M7QZ47-F1
#
_cell.length_a   1.000
_cell.length_b   1.000
_cell.length_c   1.000
_cell.angle_alpha   90.00
_cell.angle_beta   90.00
_cell.angle_gamma   90.00
#
_symmetry.space_group_name_H-M   'P 1'
#
loop_
_entity.id
_entity.type
_entity.pdbx_description
1 polymer ?
#
loop_
_entity_poly.entity_id
_entity_poly.type
_entity_poly.pdbx_seq_one_letter_code
_entity_poly.pdbx_strand_id
1 'polypeptide(L)'
;MQKSEIASKTKALQNVDDPRLKIPIDLKNLLDSETFSDIIIISSCGKKFQVHKNILAARSTVFSAMLENNMKEATENLVEITDIDAETLEELLLFIYSGKVKNIERAAIDLLAASDKYAIEDLKIMCEKVLDATIGFDNAVDVFVLADLHHADLLKQKALSFITKHLKIVMETPAFKALMNGTQPHLSEILTAISKTK
;
A
#
# COMPACT_ATOMS: atom_id res chain seq x y z
N MET A 1 0.93 52.24 -10.54
CA MET A 1 2.21 51.97 -9.84
C MET A 1 2.07 51.05 -8.63
N GLN A 2 1.06 51.21 -7.76
CA GLN A 2 0.92 50.35 -6.55
C GLN A 2 0.50 48.88 -6.82
N LYS A 3 -0.30 48.58 -7.85
CA LYS A 3 -0.72 47.19 -8.16
C LYS A 3 0.42 46.29 -8.63
N SER A 4 1.42 46.84 -9.33
CA SER A 4 2.60 46.10 -9.81
C SER A 4 3.58 45.78 -8.69
N GLU A 5 3.69 46.65 -7.67
CA GLU A 5 4.49 46.41 -6.46
C GLU A 5 3.85 45.38 -5.54
N ILE A 6 2.53 45.37 -5.42
CA ILE A 6 1.79 44.35 -4.64
C ILE A 6 1.93 42.99 -5.33
N ALA A 7 1.76 42.91 -6.66
CA ALA A 7 1.97 41.67 -7.41
C ALA A 7 3.42 41.15 -7.33
N SER A 8 4.41 42.05 -7.30
CA SER A 8 5.83 41.72 -7.08
C SER A 8 6.10 41.19 -5.68
N LYS A 9 5.50 41.79 -4.63
CA LYS A 9 5.58 41.29 -3.25
C LYS A 9 4.84 39.96 -3.05
N THR A 10 3.69 39.75 -3.71
CA THR A 10 2.96 38.47 -3.68
C THR A 10 3.73 37.35 -4.38
N LYS A 11 4.45 37.65 -5.47
CA LYS A 11 5.36 36.69 -6.13
C LYS A 11 6.59 36.36 -5.29
N ALA A 12 7.10 37.32 -4.52
CA ALA A 12 8.24 37.10 -3.61
C ALA A 12 7.87 36.25 -2.38
N LEU A 13 6.60 36.31 -1.93
CA LEU A 13 6.08 35.46 -0.84
C LEU A 13 5.79 34.00 -1.25
N GLN A 14 5.83 33.68 -2.55
CA GLN A 14 5.65 32.31 -3.06
C GLN A 14 6.96 31.50 -3.14
N ASN A 15 8.10 32.11 -2.80
CA ASN A 15 9.43 31.46 -2.81
C ASN A 15 10.03 31.31 -1.40
N VAL A 16 9.19 31.09 -0.40
CA VAL A 16 9.66 30.62 0.91
C VAL A 16 9.51 29.10 0.90
N ASP A 17 10.62 28.38 0.99
CA ASP A 17 10.62 26.93 1.23
C ASP A 17 9.66 26.64 2.40
N ASP A 18 8.52 25.98 2.14
CA ASP A 18 7.62 25.57 3.21
C ASP A 18 8.37 24.55 4.09
N PRO A 19 8.72 24.88 5.34
CA PRO A 19 9.52 23.99 6.18
C PRO A 19 8.82 22.65 6.43
N ARG A 20 7.50 22.58 6.29
CA ARG A 20 6.74 21.32 6.44
C ARG A 20 7.06 20.31 5.35
N LEU A 21 7.50 20.77 4.17
CA LEU A 21 7.91 19.90 3.06
C LEU A 21 9.29 19.26 3.31
N LYS A 22 10.05 19.75 4.30
CA LYS A 22 11.37 19.19 4.67
C LYS A 22 11.26 17.98 5.60
N ILE A 23 10.23 17.91 6.45
CA ILE A 23 10.07 16.80 7.40
C ILE A 23 10.13 15.42 6.73
N PRO A 24 9.37 15.12 5.65
CA PRO A 24 9.45 13.81 5.01
C PRO A 24 10.81 13.53 4.38
N ILE A 25 11.55 14.57 3.97
CA ILE A 25 12.90 14.45 3.41
C ILE A 25 13.90 14.13 4.52
N ASP A 26 13.81 14.85 5.65
CA ASP A 26 14.68 14.64 6.81
C ASP A 26 14.48 13.25 7.41
N LEU A 27 13.23 12.77 7.54
CA LEU A 27 12.94 11.41 7.98
C LEU A 27 13.46 10.37 6.97
N LYS A 28 13.25 10.58 5.66
CA LYS A 28 13.82 9.69 4.63
C LYS A 28 15.35 9.62 4.69
N ASN A 29 16.02 10.72 5.03
CA ASN A 29 17.48 10.72 5.22
C ASN A 29 17.90 9.89 6.46
N LEU A 30 17.07 9.78 7.50
CA LEU A 30 17.34 8.87 8.63
C LEU A 30 17.29 7.40 8.17
N LEU A 31 16.34 7.05 7.30
CA LEU A 31 16.27 5.71 6.71
C LEU A 31 17.52 5.40 5.86
N ASP A 32 17.96 6.33 5.01
CA ASP A 32 19.13 6.11 4.14
C ASP A 32 20.46 6.05 4.91
N SER A 33 20.59 6.86 5.96
CA SER A 33 21.84 6.98 6.74
C SER A 33 21.93 5.99 7.89
N GLU A 34 20.83 5.30 8.21
CA GLU A 34 20.70 4.35 9.33
C GLU A 34 21.05 4.96 10.71
N THR A 35 21.20 6.28 10.79
CA THR A 35 21.77 6.97 11.95
C THR A 35 20.76 6.99 13.10
N PHE A 36 21.17 6.46 14.26
CA PHE A 36 20.33 6.24 15.45
C PHE A 36 19.26 5.15 15.32
N SER A 37 19.41 4.24 14.34
CA SER A 37 18.56 3.05 14.25
C SER A 37 18.68 2.21 15.52
N ASP A 38 17.55 1.68 15.98
CA ASP A 38 17.42 0.93 17.23
C ASP A 38 16.71 -0.42 17.02
N ILE A 39 16.42 -0.80 15.77
CA ILE A 39 15.88 -2.10 15.40
C ILE A 39 16.26 -2.51 13.97
N ILE A 40 16.44 -3.83 13.77
CA ILE A 40 16.67 -4.43 12.46
C ILE A 40 15.41 -5.15 11.98
N ILE A 41 15.03 -4.94 10.72
CA ILE A 41 14.04 -5.78 10.04
C ILE A 41 14.76 -6.66 9.01
N ILE A 42 14.43 -7.95 8.98
CA ILE A 42 14.93 -8.92 8.00
C ILE A 42 13.80 -9.31 7.06
N SER A 43 13.98 -9.10 5.77
CA SER A 43 13.06 -9.56 4.71
C SER A 43 13.10 -11.07 4.49
N SER A 44 12.17 -11.60 3.68
CA SER A 44 12.06 -13.04 3.41
C SER A 44 13.33 -13.65 2.79
N CYS A 45 14.11 -12.86 2.06
CA CYS A 45 15.39 -13.28 1.46
C CYS A 45 16.61 -13.03 2.36
N GLY A 46 16.42 -12.57 3.60
CA GLY A 46 17.49 -12.32 4.56
C GLY A 46 18.15 -10.93 4.47
N LYS A 47 17.72 -10.05 3.54
CA LYS A 47 18.21 -8.66 3.50
C LYS A 47 17.78 -7.93 4.77
N LYS A 48 18.74 -7.24 5.41
CA LYS A 48 18.57 -6.50 6.66
C LYS A 48 18.35 -5.02 6.40
N PHE A 49 17.49 -4.40 7.20
CA PHE A 49 17.17 -2.97 7.16
C PHE A 49 17.30 -2.41 8.58
N GLN A 50 18.18 -1.42 8.76
CA GLN A 50 18.31 -0.68 10.02
C GLN A 50 17.28 0.44 10.05
N VAL A 51 16.41 0.44 11.06
CA VAL A 51 15.28 1.35 11.15
C VAL A 51 15.02 1.79 12.60
N HIS A 52 14.01 2.64 12.79
CA HIS A 52 13.71 3.32 14.04
C HIS A 52 12.35 2.90 14.58
N LYS A 53 12.31 2.34 15.80
CA LYS A 53 11.10 1.84 16.46
C LYS A 53 10.02 2.91 16.56
N ASN A 54 10.40 4.12 16.96
CA ASN A 54 9.45 5.22 17.16
C ASN A 54 8.73 5.62 15.87
N ILE A 55 9.42 5.63 14.74
CA ILE A 55 8.83 5.94 13.43
C ILE A 55 7.91 4.81 12.98
N LEU A 56 8.34 3.55 13.11
CA LEU A 56 7.49 2.39 12.79
C LEU A 56 6.19 2.40 13.62
N ALA A 57 6.32 2.52 14.94
CA ALA A 57 5.18 2.53 15.87
C ALA A 57 4.22 3.70 15.62
N ALA A 58 4.74 4.88 15.28
CA ALA A 58 3.90 6.04 14.97
C ALA A 58 3.11 5.90 13.66
N ARG A 59 3.58 5.04 12.73
CA ARG A 59 3.03 4.93 11.37
C ARG A 59 2.28 3.63 11.11
N SER A 60 2.33 2.69 12.05
CA SER A 60 1.66 1.39 11.96
C SER A 60 1.28 0.91 13.36
N THR A 61 -0.01 0.65 13.57
CA THR A 61 -0.52 0.10 14.84
C THR A 61 0.00 -1.31 15.09
N VAL A 62 0.23 -2.09 14.03
CA VAL A 62 0.81 -3.44 14.11
C VAL A 62 2.27 -3.38 14.56
N PHE A 63 3.09 -2.50 13.96
CA PHE A 63 4.44 -2.30 14.48
C PHE A 63 4.43 -1.72 15.89
N SER A 64 3.52 -0.81 16.23
CA SER A 64 3.41 -0.32 17.61
C SER A 64 3.20 -1.46 18.59
N ALA A 65 2.22 -2.33 18.35
CA ALA A 65 1.93 -3.48 19.22
C ALA A 65 3.09 -4.50 19.26
N MET A 66 3.74 -4.75 18.13
CA MET A 66 4.89 -5.66 18.03
C MET A 66 6.11 -5.15 18.82
N LEU A 67 6.26 -3.83 18.94
CA LEU A 67 7.42 -3.18 19.57
C LEU A 67 7.19 -2.80 21.04
N GLU A 68 6.00 -3.08 21.59
CA GLU A 68 5.75 -2.94 23.02
C GLU A 68 6.59 -3.94 23.84
N ASN A 69 7.05 -3.50 25.01
CA ASN A 69 8.15 -4.07 25.81
C ASN A 69 8.00 -5.53 26.33
N ASN A 70 7.01 -6.28 25.87
CA ASN A 70 6.77 -7.67 26.27
C ASN A 70 6.85 -8.68 25.12
N MET A 71 7.20 -8.23 23.91
CA MET A 71 7.34 -9.09 22.73
C MET A 71 8.82 -9.41 22.45
N LYS A 72 9.07 -10.57 21.82
CA LYS A 72 10.43 -11.05 21.49
C LYS A 72 11.17 -10.01 20.65
N GLU A 73 10.48 -9.44 19.68
CA GLU A 73 10.96 -8.42 18.75
C GLU A 73 11.44 -7.16 19.48
N ALA A 74 10.72 -6.73 20.52
CA ALA A 74 11.10 -5.60 21.34
C ALA A 74 12.37 -5.87 22.16
N THR A 75 12.52 -7.10 22.66
CA THR A 75 13.69 -7.53 23.46
C THR A 75 14.95 -7.80 22.64
N GLU A 76 14.79 -8.36 21.44
CA GLU A 76 15.90 -8.72 20.56
C GLU A 76 16.30 -7.59 19.60
N ASN A 77 15.48 -6.53 19.51
CA ASN A 77 15.63 -5.46 18.54
C ASN A 77 15.72 -6.00 17.10
N LEU A 78 14.92 -7.02 16.81
CA LEU A 78 14.93 -7.74 15.55
C LEU A 78 13.51 -8.17 15.17
N VAL A 79 13.12 -7.89 13.93
CA VAL A 79 11.86 -8.37 13.33
C VAL A 79 12.19 -9.17 12.09
N GLU A 80 11.71 -10.40 12.01
CA GLU A 80 11.82 -11.24 10.81
C GLU A 80 10.49 -11.28 10.06
N ILE A 81 10.50 -10.83 8.81
CA ILE A 81 9.33 -10.82 7.92
C ILE A 81 9.56 -11.87 6.83
N THR A 82 8.90 -13.01 6.96
CA THR A 82 9.17 -14.19 6.11
C THR A 82 8.36 -14.23 4.81
N ASP A 83 7.36 -13.37 4.67
CA ASP A 83 6.38 -13.37 3.58
C ASP A 83 6.42 -12.13 2.69
N ILE A 84 7.35 -11.20 2.94
CA ILE A 84 7.54 -9.99 2.11
C ILE A 84 8.99 -9.95 1.63
N ASP A 85 9.16 -9.81 0.32
CA ASP A 85 10.45 -9.68 -0.32
C ASP A 85 11.12 -8.33 -0.03
N ALA A 86 12.41 -8.24 -0.35
CA ALA A 86 13.21 -7.06 -0.08
C ALA A 86 12.78 -5.79 -0.83
N GLU A 87 12.24 -5.91 -2.05
CA GLU A 87 11.83 -4.76 -2.86
C GLU A 87 10.53 -4.16 -2.31
N THR A 88 9.55 -5.01 -2.03
CA THR A 88 8.29 -4.60 -1.40
C THR A 88 8.54 -4.00 -0.02
N LEU A 89 9.41 -4.60 0.80
CA LEU A 89 9.74 -4.07 2.12
C LEU A 89 10.46 -2.72 2.04
N GLU A 90 11.32 -2.51 1.03
CA GLU A 90 12.00 -1.23 0.83
C GLU A 90 11.01 -0.11 0.48
N GLU A 91 10.01 -0.38 -0.37
CA GLU A 91 8.95 0.58 -0.70
C GLU A 91 8.01 0.84 0.50
N LEU A 92 7.69 -0.18 1.28
CA LEU A 92 6.91 -0.04 2.52
C LEU A 92 7.62 0.88 3.52
N LEU A 93 8.92 0.65 3.74
CA LEU A 93 9.74 1.48 4.63
C LEU A 93 9.87 2.89 4.08
N LEU A 94 10.10 3.06 2.77
CA LEU A 94 10.13 4.38 2.17
C LEU A 94 8.82 5.15 2.41
N PHE A 95 7.68 4.48 2.28
CA PHE A 95 6.38 5.09 2.55
C PHE A 95 6.25 5.49 4.02
N ILE A 96 6.64 4.62 4.95
CA ILE A 96 6.59 4.92 6.39
C ILE A 96 7.34 6.21 6.73
N TYR A 97 8.52 6.41 6.14
CA TYR A 97 9.38 7.56 6.45
C TYR A 97 9.05 8.81 5.65
N SER A 98 8.52 8.69 4.43
CA SER A 98 8.40 9.82 3.49
C SER A 98 6.99 10.07 2.95
N GLY A 99 6.06 9.13 3.14
CA GLY A 99 4.74 9.13 2.53
C GLY A 99 4.76 8.90 1.01
N LYS A 100 5.88 8.43 0.45
CA LYS A 100 6.06 8.22 -0.99
C LYS A 100 6.42 6.77 -1.30
N VAL A 101 6.11 6.35 -2.52
CA VAL A 101 6.51 5.08 -3.14
C VAL A 101 7.23 5.43 -4.45
N LYS A 102 8.37 4.81 -4.77
CA LYS A 102 9.10 5.14 -6.03
C LYS A 102 8.37 4.56 -7.23
N ASN A 103 7.92 3.30 -7.14
CA ASN A 103 7.28 2.61 -8.27
C ASN A 103 6.00 1.86 -7.86
N ILE A 104 4.96 2.61 -7.53
CA ILE A 104 3.71 2.02 -7.09
C ILE A 104 3.03 1.14 -8.15
N GLU A 105 3.20 1.43 -9.44
CA GLU A 105 2.56 0.66 -10.51
C GLU A 105 3.03 -0.80 -10.55
N ARG A 106 4.31 -1.05 -10.21
CA ARG A 106 4.86 -2.40 -10.15
C ARG A 106 4.61 -3.09 -8.82
N ALA A 107 4.60 -2.32 -7.74
CA ALA A 107 4.54 -2.85 -6.38
C ALA A 107 3.11 -2.87 -5.79
N ALA A 108 2.09 -2.34 -6.48
CA ALA A 108 0.76 -2.14 -5.91
C ALA A 108 0.11 -3.41 -5.34
N ILE A 109 0.31 -4.57 -5.97
CA ILE A 109 -0.25 -5.84 -5.50
C ILE A 109 0.40 -6.24 -4.16
N ASP A 110 1.73 -6.32 -4.13
CA ASP A 110 2.47 -6.75 -2.94
C ASP A 110 2.40 -5.69 -1.82
N LEU A 111 2.38 -4.40 -2.15
CA LEU A 111 2.19 -3.31 -1.20
C LEU A 111 0.75 -3.25 -0.67
N LEU A 112 -0.27 -3.67 -1.42
CA LEU A 112 -1.61 -3.80 -0.88
C LEU A 112 -1.62 -4.85 0.25
N ALA A 113 -1.01 -6.01 0.00
CA ALA A 113 -0.88 -7.06 1.00
C ALA A 113 -0.09 -6.59 2.23
N ALA A 114 1.06 -5.95 2.02
CA ALA A 114 1.90 -5.45 3.11
C ALA A 114 1.22 -4.32 3.91
N SER A 115 0.54 -3.39 3.24
CA SER A 115 -0.15 -2.28 3.90
C SER A 115 -1.36 -2.73 4.72
N ASP A 116 -2.11 -3.73 4.25
CA ASP A 116 -3.16 -4.37 5.04
C ASP A 116 -2.57 -5.08 6.26
N LYS A 117 -1.53 -5.92 6.06
CA LYS A 117 -0.85 -6.65 7.14
C LYS A 117 -0.31 -5.75 8.24
N TYR A 118 0.27 -4.60 7.89
CA TYR A 118 0.83 -3.65 8.86
C TYR A 118 -0.10 -2.48 9.19
N ALA A 119 -1.38 -2.54 8.78
CA ALA A 119 -2.38 -1.52 9.04
C ALA A 119 -1.93 -0.09 8.70
N ILE A 120 -1.42 0.09 7.47
CA ILE A 120 -0.97 1.38 6.93
C ILE A 120 -1.99 1.87 5.89
N GLU A 121 -3.09 2.42 6.40
CA GLU A 121 -4.29 2.73 5.60
C GLU A 121 -4.03 3.68 4.42
N ASP A 122 -3.22 4.72 4.62
CA ASP A 122 -2.90 5.69 3.54
C ASP A 122 -2.19 5.01 2.34
N LEU A 123 -1.33 4.03 2.62
CA LEU A 123 -0.63 3.26 1.57
C LEU A 123 -1.60 2.29 0.89
N LYS A 124 -2.46 1.64 1.67
CA LYS A 124 -3.50 0.73 1.18
C LYS A 124 -4.41 1.44 0.18
N ILE A 125 -4.94 2.61 0.56
CA ILE A 125 -5.76 3.48 -0.32
C ILE A 125 -4.99 3.88 -1.58
N MET A 126 -3.69 4.15 -1.47
CA MET A 126 -2.87 4.50 -2.64
C MET A 126 -2.76 3.33 -3.62
N CYS A 127 -2.53 2.12 -3.12
CA CYS A 127 -2.48 0.89 -3.92
C CYS A 127 -3.84 0.59 -4.55
N GLU A 128 -4.94 0.73 -3.79
CA GLU A 128 -6.31 0.54 -4.30
C GLU A 128 -6.61 1.45 -5.49
N LYS A 129 -6.21 2.73 -5.45
CA LYS A 129 -6.42 3.67 -6.56
C LYS A 129 -5.68 3.27 -7.83
N VAL A 130 -4.46 2.76 -7.68
CA VAL A 130 -3.66 2.28 -8.81
C VAL A 130 -4.30 1.03 -9.41
N LEU A 131 -4.72 0.08 -8.57
CA LEU A 131 -5.35 -1.15 -9.01
C LEU A 131 -6.71 -0.88 -9.68
N ASP A 132 -7.55 0.01 -9.13
CA ASP A 132 -8.84 0.43 -9.72
C ASP A 132 -8.65 0.95 -11.16
N ALA A 133 -7.62 1.77 -11.38
CA ALA A 133 -7.30 2.33 -12.70
C ALA A 133 -6.83 1.27 -13.72
N THR A 134 -6.44 0.08 -13.26
CA THR A 134 -5.93 -1.03 -14.10
C THR A 134 -6.94 -2.14 -14.35
N ILE A 135 -8.15 -2.05 -13.78
CA ILE A 135 -9.18 -3.08 -13.96
C ILE A 135 -9.55 -3.20 -15.44
N GLY A 136 -9.39 -4.40 -15.98
CA GLY A 136 -9.67 -4.76 -17.36
C GLY A 136 -10.14 -6.22 -17.48
N PHE A 137 -10.40 -6.66 -18.71
CA PHE A 137 -10.95 -8.00 -18.95
C PHE A 137 -10.04 -9.12 -18.41
N ASP A 138 -8.73 -8.96 -18.56
CA ASP A 138 -7.77 -10.01 -18.24
C ASP A 138 -7.48 -10.15 -16.75
N ASN A 139 -7.65 -9.09 -15.95
CA ASN A 139 -7.26 -9.05 -14.54
C ASN A 139 -8.40 -8.75 -13.56
N ALA A 140 -9.63 -8.43 -14.02
CA ALA A 140 -10.71 -8.03 -13.12
C ALA A 140 -11.05 -9.08 -12.05
N VAL A 141 -10.97 -10.37 -12.40
CA VAL A 141 -11.21 -11.47 -11.45
C VAL A 141 -10.10 -11.54 -10.41
N ASP A 142 -8.85 -11.42 -10.82
CA ASP A 142 -7.71 -11.45 -9.91
C ASP A 142 -7.73 -10.25 -8.97
N VAL A 143 -8.04 -9.05 -9.47
CA VAL A 143 -8.21 -7.84 -8.65
C VAL A 143 -9.37 -8.01 -7.66
N PHE A 144 -10.49 -8.61 -8.07
CA PHE A 144 -11.61 -8.89 -7.15
C PHE A 144 -11.21 -9.80 -5.99
N VAL A 145 -10.51 -10.91 -6.29
CA VAL A 145 -10.04 -11.86 -5.27
C VAL A 145 -8.99 -11.22 -4.37
N LEU A 146 -8.03 -10.51 -4.96
CA LEU A 146 -6.98 -9.78 -4.22
C LEU A 146 -7.58 -8.75 -3.27
N ALA A 147 -8.59 -8.01 -3.72
CA ALA A 147 -9.24 -6.99 -2.93
C ALA A 147 -10.02 -7.58 -1.74
N ASP A 148 -10.68 -8.74 -1.91
CA ASP A 148 -11.32 -9.45 -0.80
C ASP A 148 -10.28 -9.94 0.23
N LEU A 149 -9.20 -10.55 -0.26
CA LEU A 149 -8.13 -11.10 0.58
C LEU A 149 -7.47 -10.05 1.48
N HIS A 150 -7.35 -8.81 0.99
CA HIS A 150 -6.68 -7.71 1.69
C HIS A 150 -7.66 -6.64 2.18
N HIS A 151 -8.92 -7.01 2.40
CA HIS A 151 -9.94 -6.15 3.03
C HIS A 151 -10.09 -4.78 2.33
N ALA A 152 -9.96 -4.74 1.00
CA ALA A 152 -10.05 -3.55 0.16
C ALA A 152 -11.46 -3.44 -0.44
N ASP A 153 -12.44 -3.15 0.41
CA ASP A 153 -13.87 -3.25 0.07
C ASP A 153 -14.29 -2.40 -1.14
N LEU A 154 -13.73 -1.18 -1.27
CA LEU A 154 -14.05 -0.29 -2.37
C LEU A 154 -13.51 -0.85 -3.70
N LEU A 155 -12.25 -1.29 -3.72
CA LEU A 155 -11.66 -1.95 -4.88
C LEU A 155 -12.42 -3.22 -5.26
N LYS A 156 -12.80 -4.03 -4.27
CA LYS A 156 -13.61 -5.24 -4.47
C LYS A 156 -14.93 -4.92 -5.18
N GLN A 157 -15.64 -3.90 -4.71
CA GLN A 157 -16.89 -3.46 -5.33
C GLN A 157 -16.70 -2.96 -6.77
N LYS A 158 -15.62 -2.24 -7.04
CA LYS A 158 -15.27 -1.75 -8.40
C LYS A 158 -15.00 -2.91 -9.35
N ALA A 159 -14.18 -3.87 -8.93
CA ALA A 159 -13.88 -5.06 -9.72
C ALA A 159 -15.14 -5.89 -9.98
N LEU A 160 -15.97 -6.12 -8.96
CA LEU A 160 -17.25 -6.83 -9.11
C LEU A 160 -18.21 -6.11 -10.06
N SER A 161 -18.28 -4.78 -10.01
CA SER A 161 -19.08 -3.97 -10.93
C SER A 161 -18.59 -4.12 -12.38
N PHE A 162 -17.27 -4.15 -12.59
CA PHE A 162 -16.69 -4.39 -13.91
C PHE A 162 -17.02 -5.80 -14.43
N ILE A 163 -16.82 -6.83 -13.60
CA ILE A 163 -17.12 -8.24 -13.93
C ILE A 163 -18.58 -8.39 -14.34
N THR A 164 -19.51 -7.88 -13.54
CA THR A 164 -20.95 -8.00 -13.80
C THR A 164 -21.37 -7.28 -15.08
N LYS A 165 -20.83 -6.08 -15.33
CA LYS A 165 -21.11 -5.30 -16.55
C LYS A 165 -20.57 -5.98 -17.83
N HIS A 166 -19.44 -6.68 -17.73
CA HIS A 166 -18.74 -7.28 -18.86
C HIS A 166 -18.73 -8.81 -18.84
N LEU A 167 -19.69 -9.42 -18.15
CA LEU A 167 -19.71 -10.82 -17.78
C LEU A 167 -19.43 -11.77 -18.95
N LYS A 168 -20.05 -11.54 -20.12
CA LYS A 168 -19.89 -12.42 -21.30
C LYS A 168 -18.44 -12.56 -21.74
N ILE A 169 -17.65 -11.50 -21.62
CA ILE A 169 -16.22 -11.50 -22.00
C ILE A 169 -15.42 -12.11 -20.87
N VAL A 170 -15.67 -11.66 -19.63
CA VAL A 170 -14.91 -12.11 -18.46
C VAL A 170 -15.05 -13.61 -18.21
N MET A 171 -16.22 -14.20 -18.48
CA MET A 171 -16.44 -15.65 -18.37
C MET A 171 -15.52 -16.50 -19.26
N GLU A 172 -15.05 -15.93 -20.38
CA GLU A 172 -14.15 -16.63 -21.28
C GLU A 172 -12.68 -16.58 -20.85
N THR A 173 -12.35 -15.73 -19.88
CA THR A 173 -10.97 -15.55 -19.39
C THR A 173 -10.49 -16.78 -18.61
N PRO A 174 -9.17 -17.06 -18.62
CA PRO A 174 -8.61 -18.13 -17.82
C PRO A 174 -8.88 -17.98 -16.32
N ALA A 175 -8.80 -16.74 -15.80
CA ALA A 175 -9.03 -16.44 -14.39
C ALA A 175 -10.46 -16.80 -13.94
N PHE A 176 -11.48 -16.44 -14.73
CA PHE A 176 -12.86 -16.82 -14.42
C PHE A 176 -13.09 -18.33 -14.52
N LYS A 177 -12.52 -18.98 -15.54
CA LYS A 177 -12.60 -20.44 -15.71
C LYS A 177 -11.94 -21.19 -14.54
N ALA A 178 -10.81 -20.69 -14.04
CA ALA A 178 -10.18 -21.22 -12.84
C ALA A 178 -11.07 -21.06 -11.60
N LEU A 179 -11.73 -19.90 -11.45
CA LEU A 179 -12.67 -19.63 -10.37
C LEU A 179 -13.89 -20.58 -10.41
N MET A 180 -14.39 -20.91 -11.61
CA MET A 180 -15.48 -21.87 -11.82
C MET A 180 -15.12 -23.32 -11.46
N ASN A 181 -13.85 -23.70 -11.66
CA ASN A 181 -13.37 -25.06 -11.40
C ASN A 181 -12.96 -25.27 -9.93
N GLY A 182 -12.83 -24.20 -9.16
CA GLY A 182 -12.52 -24.24 -7.73
C GLY A 182 -13.76 -24.19 -6.84
N THR A 183 -13.61 -24.59 -5.58
CA THR A 183 -14.62 -24.40 -4.51
C THR A 183 -14.40 -23.07 -3.79
N GLN A 184 -14.40 -21.97 -4.54
CA GLN A 184 -14.08 -20.65 -3.99
C GLN A 184 -15.36 -19.90 -3.55
N PRO A 185 -15.42 -19.34 -2.33
CA PRO A 185 -16.57 -18.56 -1.85
C PRO A 185 -16.91 -17.37 -2.77
N HIS A 186 -15.88 -16.80 -3.40
CA HIS A 186 -15.93 -15.74 -4.41
C HIS A 186 -16.90 -16.00 -5.58
N LEU A 187 -17.03 -17.25 -6.04
CA LEU A 187 -17.95 -17.57 -7.14
C LEU A 187 -19.41 -17.33 -6.75
N SER A 188 -19.78 -17.70 -5.52
CA SER A 188 -21.14 -17.51 -5.02
C SER A 188 -21.53 -16.04 -4.93
N GLU A 189 -20.58 -15.19 -4.55
CA GLU A 189 -20.77 -13.74 -4.48
C GLU A 189 -20.95 -13.12 -5.87
N ILE A 190 -20.11 -13.52 -6.83
CA ILE A 190 -20.26 -13.08 -8.23
C ILE A 190 -21.63 -13.50 -8.80
N LEU A 191 -22.04 -14.76 -8.60
CA LEU A 191 -23.35 -15.25 -9.06
C LEU A 191 -24.52 -14.50 -8.40
N THR A 192 -24.40 -14.16 -7.12
CA THR A 192 -25.40 -13.36 -6.39
C THR A 192 -25.46 -11.92 -6.89
N ALA A 193 -24.31 -11.32 -7.25
CA ALA A 193 -24.29 -9.98 -7.84
C ALA A 193 -24.95 -9.97 -9.23
N ILE A 194 -24.70 -10.99 -10.04
CA ILE A 194 -25.32 -11.15 -11.37
C ILE A 194 -26.84 -11.27 -11.26
N SER A 195 -27.36 -12.02 -10.30
CA SER A 195 -28.82 -12.20 -10.13
C SER A 195 -29.54 -10.92 -9.73
N LYS A 196 -28.87 -9.99 -9.03
CA LYS A 196 -29.39 -8.66 -8.64
C LYS A 196 -29.31 -7.61 -9.76
N THR A 197 -28.56 -7.87 -10.83
CA THR A 197 -28.35 -6.92 -11.94
C THR A 197 -29.36 -7.12 -13.09
N LYS A 198 -30.24 -8.13 -12.98
CA LYS A 198 -31.37 -8.37 -13.89
C LYS A 198 -32.64 -7.72 -13.34
#